data_AF-A0A7T4EF41-F1
#
_entry.id   AF-A0A7T4EF41-F1
#
_cell.length_a   1.000
_cell.length_b   1.000
_cell.length_c   1.000
_cell.angle_alpha   90.00
_cell.angle_beta   90.00
_cell.angle_gamma   90.00
#
_symmetry.space_group_name_H-M   'P 1'
#
loop_
_entity.id
_entity.type
_entity.pdbx_description
1 polymer ?
#
loop_
_entity_poly.entity_id
_entity_poly.type
_entity_poly.pdbx_seq_one_letter_code
_entity_poly.pdbx_strand_id
1 'polypeptide(L)'
;MSTHESHTDDIAQAREEYLAKHPFDPHGNAFIGFDSDGLPAGFLTFPNTDDLQVLAAKFGIEFIAVAHNDDEAVEWLANIIKVTENAEVAGIMLAYVLRCIAPIIGQVVKECPGLEAKMRKNSVDCWKKECQL
;
A
#
# COMPACT_ATOMS: atom_id res chain seq x y z
N MET A 1 7.23 4.46 -28.64
CA MET A 1 6.38 4.02 -27.51
C MET A 1 7.34 3.57 -26.43
N SER A 2 7.28 4.24 -25.28
CA SER A 2 8.27 4.14 -24.22
C SER A 2 8.09 2.82 -23.47
N THR A 3 9.18 2.14 -23.14
CA THR A 3 9.15 0.90 -22.35
C THR A 3 8.50 1.08 -20.97
N HIS A 4 8.44 2.31 -20.45
CA HIS A 4 7.76 2.63 -19.19
C HIS A 4 6.23 2.47 -19.26
N GLU A 5 5.58 2.87 -20.36
CA GLU A 5 4.12 2.73 -20.52
C GLU A 5 3.74 1.23 -20.62
N SER A 6 4.58 0.44 -21.30
CA SER A 6 4.34 -0.98 -21.53
C SER A 6 4.30 -1.83 -20.25
N HIS A 7 5.04 -1.48 -19.21
CA HIS A 7 5.13 -2.29 -17.99
C HIS A 7 4.03 -1.98 -16.97
N THR A 8 3.55 -0.74 -16.93
CA THR A 8 2.41 -0.35 -16.11
C THR A 8 1.12 -1.02 -16.59
N ASP A 9 0.97 -1.15 -17.92
CA ASP A 9 -0.16 -1.83 -18.55
C ASP A 9 -0.23 -3.33 -18.18
N ASP A 10 0.91 -4.03 -18.16
CA ASP A 10 0.99 -5.46 -17.78
C ASP A 10 0.55 -5.70 -16.33
N ILE A 11 0.99 -4.82 -15.41
CA ILE A 11 0.66 -4.90 -13.98
C ILE A 11 -0.82 -4.60 -13.76
N ALA A 12 -1.35 -3.56 -14.42
CA ALA A 12 -2.76 -3.20 -14.33
C ALA A 12 -3.65 -4.34 -14.80
N GLN A 13 -3.32 -4.96 -15.94
CA GLN A 13 -4.04 -6.13 -16.44
C GLN A 13 -3.99 -7.30 -15.46
N ALA A 14 -2.81 -7.63 -14.92
CA ALA A 14 -2.65 -8.72 -13.97
C ALA A 14 -3.47 -8.49 -12.67
N ARG A 15 -3.54 -7.25 -12.21
CA ARG A 15 -4.37 -6.86 -11.05
C ARG A 15 -5.86 -7.06 -11.33
N GLU A 16 -6.34 -6.59 -12.48
CA GLU A 16 -7.74 -6.76 -12.88
C GLU A 16 -8.13 -8.23 -13.00
N GLU A 17 -7.29 -9.04 -13.65
CA GLU A 17 -7.51 -10.48 -13.78
C GLU A 17 -7.52 -11.20 -12.43
N TYR A 18 -6.67 -10.78 -11.48
CA TYR A 18 -6.65 -11.35 -10.14
C TYR A 18 -7.93 -11.01 -9.38
N LEU A 19 -8.34 -9.75 -9.36
CA LEU A 19 -9.55 -9.28 -8.65
C LEU A 19 -10.84 -9.85 -9.24
N ALA A 20 -10.87 -10.12 -10.55
CA ALA A 20 -12.00 -10.81 -11.18
C ALA A 20 -12.17 -12.26 -10.68
N LYS A 21 -11.06 -12.94 -10.33
CA LYS A 21 -11.07 -14.32 -9.81
C LYS A 21 -11.16 -14.37 -8.28
N HIS A 22 -10.76 -13.31 -7.60
CA HIS A 22 -10.73 -13.18 -6.14
C HIS A 22 -11.39 -11.85 -5.75
N PRO A 23 -12.73 -11.76 -5.82
CA PRO A 23 -13.44 -10.54 -5.46
C PRO A 23 -13.11 -10.17 -4.02
N PHE A 24 -12.76 -8.90 -3.80
CA PHE A 24 -12.52 -8.36 -2.48
C PHE A 24 -13.75 -7.60 -2.02
N ASP A 25 -14.24 -7.94 -0.83
CA ASP A 25 -15.34 -7.22 -0.20
C ASP A 25 -14.79 -6.34 0.93
N PRO A 26 -14.66 -5.01 0.73
CA PRO A 26 -14.21 -4.08 1.76
C PRO A 26 -15.16 -4.02 2.96
N HIS A 27 -16.38 -4.56 2.83
CA HIS A 27 -17.44 -4.54 3.82
C HIS A 27 -17.85 -5.95 4.31
N GLY A 28 -17.05 -6.98 4.00
CA GLY A 28 -17.46 -8.38 4.16
C GLY A 28 -17.73 -8.85 5.59
N ASN A 29 -17.26 -8.11 6.61
CA ASN A 29 -17.61 -8.34 8.01
C ASN A 29 -18.25 -7.08 8.59
N ALA A 30 -19.23 -7.25 9.48
CA ALA A 30 -19.82 -6.16 10.25
C ALA A 30 -19.62 -6.40 11.74
N PHE A 31 -19.07 -5.40 12.43
CA PHE A 31 -18.85 -5.38 13.87
C PHE A 31 -19.73 -4.30 14.50
N ILE A 32 -20.22 -4.52 15.72
CA ILE A 32 -20.92 -3.46 16.46
C ILE A 32 -19.90 -2.39 16.82
N GLY A 33 -20.13 -1.17 16.37
CA GLY A 33 -19.39 0.01 16.80
C GLY A 33 -19.92 0.49 18.15
N PHE A 34 -19.03 0.99 19.00
CA PHE A 34 -19.38 1.59 20.29
C PHE A 34 -18.93 3.05 20.31
N ASP A 35 -19.74 3.94 20.88
CA ASP A 35 -19.36 5.33 21.10
C ASP A 35 -18.39 5.49 22.29
N SER A 36 -18.02 6.72 22.62
CA SER A 36 -17.15 7.05 23.75
C SER A 36 -17.72 6.62 25.10
N ASP A 37 -19.03 6.41 25.20
CA ASP A 37 -19.73 5.99 26.41
C ASP A 37 -19.95 4.47 26.46
N GLY A 38 -19.46 3.74 25.45
CA GLY A 38 -19.58 2.29 25.35
C GLY A 38 -20.97 1.82 24.91
N LEU A 39 -21.80 2.71 24.36
CA LEU A 39 -23.12 2.37 23.83
C LEU A 39 -23.01 1.97 22.35
N PRO A 40 -23.83 1.02 21.85
CA PRO A 40 -23.85 0.69 20.43
C PRO A 40 -24.17 1.91 19.58
N ALA A 41 -23.24 2.29 18.69
CA ALA A 41 -23.29 3.49 17.87
C ALA A 41 -23.47 3.20 16.37
N GLY A 42 -23.69 1.94 16.00
CA GLY A 42 -23.86 1.49 14.63
C GLY A 42 -23.04 0.25 14.33
N PHE A 43 -22.77 0.01 13.04
CA PHE A 43 -21.92 -1.07 12.59
C PHE A 43 -20.68 -0.51 11.89
N LEU A 44 -19.51 -1.01 12.26
CA LEU A 44 -18.27 -0.83 11.52
C LEU A 44 -18.11 -2.02 10.58
N THR A 45 -18.01 -1.75 9.28
CA THR A 45 -17.74 -2.79 8.30
C THR A 45 -16.25 -2.91 8.07
N PHE A 46 -15.73 -4.12 8.05
CA PHE A 46 -14.32 -4.42 7.85
C PHE A 46 -14.16 -5.58 6.88
N PRO A 47 -13.15 -5.57 6.01
CA PRO A 47 -12.87 -6.70 5.13
C PRO A 47 -12.39 -7.91 5.92
N ASN A 48 -12.34 -9.06 5.26
CA ASN A 48 -11.56 -10.18 5.76
C ASN A 48 -10.07 -9.79 5.83
N THR A 49 -9.47 -9.92 7.01
CA THR A 49 -8.09 -9.50 7.27
C THR A 49 -7.06 -10.35 6.52
N ASP A 50 -7.35 -11.61 6.22
CA ASP A 50 -6.44 -12.47 5.48
C ASP A 50 -6.40 -12.06 4.00
N ASP A 51 -7.57 -11.80 3.40
CA ASP A 51 -7.67 -11.29 2.03
C ASP A 51 -7.01 -9.91 1.90
N LEU A 52 -7.23 -9.05 2.90
CA LEU A 52 -6.60 -7.73 2.96
C LEU A 52 -5.06 -7.84 3.00
N GLN A 53 -4.51 -8.78 3.77
CA GLN A 53 -3.07 -9.00 3.83
C GLN A 53 -2.50 -9.54 2.51
N VAL A 54 -3.22 -10.43 1.82
CA VAL A 54 -2.82 -10.95 0.52
C VAL A 54 -2.80 -9.84 -0.53
N LEU A 55 -3.83 -8.99 -0.59
CA LEU A 55 -3.86 -7.85 -1.49
C LEU A 55 -2.78 -6.82 -1.14
N ALA A 56 -2.59 -6.51 0.14
CA ALA A 56 -1.55 -5.60 0.58
C ALA A 56 -0.15 -6.08 0.16
N ALA A 57 0.10 -7.39 0.22
CA ALA A 57 1.36 -7.95 -0.27
C ALA A 57 1.56 -7.70 -1.77
N LYS A 58 0.52 -7.90 -2.58
CA LYS A 58 0.57 -7.65 -4.04
C LYS A 58 0.79 -6.17 -4.34
N PHE A 59 0.04 -5.29 -3.70
CA PHE A 59 0.21 -3.84 -3.84
C PHE A 59 1.59 -3.38 -3.35
N GLY A 60 2.19 -4.04 -2.34
CA GLY A 60 3.55 -3.76 -1.90
C GLY A 60 4.61 -4.10 -2.94
N ILE A 61 4.51 -5.25 -3.60
CA ILE A 61 5.42 -5.60 -4.70
C ILE A 61 5.22 -4.66 -5.88
N GLU A 62 3.96 -4.33 -6.20
CA GLU A 62 3.62 -3.35 -7.22
C GLU A 62 4.26 -1.99 -6.93
N PHE A 63 4.16 -1.49 -5.69
CA PHE A 63 4.73 -0.20 -5.28
C PHE A 63 6.23 -0.12 -5.59
N ILE A 64 6.99 -1.16 -5.25
CA ILE A 64 8.43 -1.21 -5.53
C ILE A 64 8.71 -1.14 -7.04
N ALA A 65 7.84 -1.73 -7.86
CA ALA A 65 8.01 -1.80 -9.31
C ALA A 65 7.64 -0.49 -10.03
N VAL A 66 6.65 0.27 -9.54
CA VAL A 66 6.04 1.37 -10.31
C VAL A 66 6.13 2.76 -9.68
N ALA A 67 6.24 2.88 -8.35
CA ALA A 67 6.16 4.17 -7.67
C ALA A 67 7.56 4.76 -7.41
N HIS A 68 8.17 5.36 -8.43
CA HIS A 68 9.52 5.94 -8.36
C HIS A 68 9.51 7.48 -8.30
N ASN A 69 8.35 8.11 -8.45
CA ASN A 69 8.11 9.52 -8.21
C ASN A 69 6.71 9.79 -7.60
N ASP A 70 6.42 11.05 -7.26
CA ASP A 70 5.18 11.47 -6.60
C ASP A 70 3.93 11.20 -7.43
N ASP A 71 3.97 11.45 -8.74
CA ASP A 71 2.81 11.24 -9.62
C ASP A 71 2.46 9.73 -9.70
N GLU A 72 3.48 8.88 -9.85
CA GLU A 72 3.32 7.42 -9.86
C GLU A 72 2.83 6.89 -8.50
N ALA A 73 3.31 7.46 -7.39
CA ALA A 73 2.85 7.11 -6.05
C ALA A 73 1.37 7.48 -5.84
N VAL A 74 0.94 8.63 -6.38
CA VAL A 74 -0.47 9.07 -6.35
C VAL A 74 -1.36 8.14 -7.18
N GLU A 75 -0.91 7.75 -8.38
CA GLU A 75 -1.66 6.80 -9.22
C GLU A 75 -1.79 5.43 -8.54
N TRP A 76 -0.70 4.91 -7.97
CA TRP A 76 -0.72 3.67 -7.20
C TRP A 76 -1.67 3.75 -6.00
N LEU A 77 -1.67 4.88 -5.27
CA LEU A 77 -2.58 5.10 -4.15
C LEU A 77 -4.04 5.14 -4.61
N ALA A 78 -4.32 5.73 -5.77
CA ALA A 78 -5.66 5.75 -6.35
C ALA A 78 -6.17 4.32 -6.64
N ASN A 79 -5.29 3.41 -7.06
CA ASN A 79 -5.65 1.99 -7.24
C ASN A 79 -6.01 1.30 -5.91
N ILE A 80 -5.30 1.60 -4.82
CA ILE A 80 -5.68 1.10 -3.48
C ILE A 80 -7.04 1.64 -3.05
N ILE A 81 -7.28 2.95 -3.22
CA ILE A 81 -8.54 3.59 -2.83
C ILE A 81 -9.71 3.00 -3.63
N LYS A 82 -9.51 2.74 -4.93
CA LYS A 82 -10.52 2.10 -5.78
C LYS A 82 -10.91 0.71 -5.30
N VAL A 83 -9.97 -0.08 -4.77
CA VAL A 83 -10.22 -1.44 -4.28
C VAL A 83 -10.82 -1.43 -2.87
N THR A 84 -10.39 -0.50 -2.02
CA THR A 84 -10.76 -0.47 -0.61
C THR A 84 -12.02 0.34 -0.32
N GLU A 85 -12.44 1.19 -1.26
CA GLU A 85 -13.67 2.02 -1.25
C GLU A 85 -13.81 3.02 -0.09
N ASN A 86 -12.92 2.97 0.91
CA ASN A 86 -12.89 3.91 2.03
C ASN A 86 -11.47 4.11 2.59
N ALA A 87 -11.25 5.25 3.23
CA ALA A 87 -9.94 5.67 3.73
C ALA A 87 -9.43 4.84 4.92
N GLU A 88 -10.32 4.27 5.74
CA GLU A 88 -9.94 3.48 6.90
C GLU A 88 -9.30 2.16 6.47
N VAL A 89 -9.98 1.42 5.58
CA VAL A 89 -9.47 0.18 4.99
C VAL A 89 -8.22 0.45 4.16
N ALA A 90 -8.17 1.55 3.40
CA ALA A 90 -6.96 1.96 2.69
C ALA A 90 -5.77 2.16 3.64
N GLY A 91 -5.97 2.87 4.76
CA GLY A 91 -4.93 3.10 5.76
C GLY A 91 -4.38 1.80 6.36
N ILE A 92 -5.26 0.83 6.63
CA ILE A 92 -4.87 -0.48 7.16
C ILE A 92 -4.14 -1.29 6.09
N MET A 93 -4.61 -1.26 4.84
CA MET A 93 -3.91 -1.87 3.70
C MET A 93 -2.49 -1.32 3.58
N LEU A 94 -2.31 0.01 3.66
CA LEU A 94 -0.99 0.66 3.60
C LEU A 94 -0.06 0.21 4.73
N ALA A 95 -0.57 0.02 5.95
CA ALA A 95 0.24 -0.53 7.04
C ALA A 95 0.75 -1.96 6.71
N TYR A 96 -0.09 -2.80 6.10
CA TYR A 96 0.30 -4.13 5.65
C TYR A 96 1.26 -4.10 4.45
N VAL A 97 1.09 -3.18 3.50
CA VAL A 97 2.02 -2.94 2.38
C VAL A 97 3.41 -2.67 2.94
N LEU A 98 3.54 -1.70 3.87
CA LEU A 98 4.82 -1.34 4.49
C LEU A 98 5.47 -2.54 5.19
N ARG A 99 4.67 -3.32 5.94
CA ARG A 99 5.14 -4.55 6.60
C ARG A 99 5.67 -5.57 5.60
N CYS A 100 5.03 -5.68 4.43
CA CYS A 100 5.41 -6.64 3.39
C CYS A 100 6.71 -6.23 2.67
N ILE A 101 6.88 -4.95 2.34
CA ILE A 101 8.05 -4.48 1.58
C ILE A 101 9.29 -4.27 2.45
N ALA A 102 9.14 -4.07 3.76
CA ALA A 102 10.26 -3.87 4.69
C ALA A 102 11.40 -4.90 4.55
N PRO A 103 11.16 -6.23 4.51
CA PRO A 103 12.23 -7.21 4.31
C PRO A 103 12.90 -7.10 2.93
N ILE A 104 12.16 -6.75 1.87
CA ILE A 104 12.69 -6.61 0.50
C ILE A 104 13.61 -5.39 0.43
N ILE A 105 13.15 -4.25 0.94
CA ILE A 105 13.98 -3.04 1.06
C ILE A 105 15.22 -3.35 1.90
N GLY A 106 15.06 -4.06 3.02
CA GLY A 106 16.17 -4.48 3.87
C GLY A 106 17.21 -5.34 3.15
N GLN A 107 16.79 -6.18 2.20
CA GLN A 107 17.69 -6.97 1.37
C GLN A 107 18.44 -6.08 0.36
N VAL A 108 17.73 -5.21 -0.38
CA VAL A 108 18.35 -4.27 -1.34
C VAL A 108 19.39 -3.39 -0.66
N VAL A 109 19.08 -2.88 0.54
CA VAL A 109 20.01 -2.05 1.33
C VAL A 109 21.29 -2.81 1.69
N LYS A 110 21.19 -4.10 2.01
CA LYS A 110 22.37 -4.93 2.34
C LYS A 110 23.22 -5.25 1.10
N GLU A 111 22.58 -5.41 -0.05
CA GLU A 111 23.24 -5.79 -1.31
C GLU A 111 23.87 -4.60 -2.04
N CYS A 112 23.45 -3.37 -1.73
CA CYS A 112 23.97 -2.14 -2.33
C CYS A 112 24.96 -1.41 -1.38
N PRO A 113 26.28 -1.46 -1.64
CA PRO A 113 27.26 -0.78 -0.80
C PRO A 113 27.00 0.72 -0.66
N GLY A 114 26.99 1.22 0.59
CA GLY A 114 26.80 2.64 0.90
C GLY A 114 25.35 3.13 0.87
N LEU A 115 24.39 2.31 0.44
CA LEU A 115 22.97 2.69 0.40
C LEU A 115 22.41 2.94 1.80
N GLU A 116 22.75 2.10 2.78
CA GLU A 116 22.33 2.29 4.17
C GLU A 116 22.76 3.66 4.73
N ALA A 117 24.04 4.03 4.52
CA ALA A 117 24.58 5.30 4.98
C ALA A 117 23.87 6.48 4.31
N LYS A 118 23.59 6.38 3.01
CA LYS A 118 22.83 7.39 2.24
C LYS A 118 21.41 7.54 2.79
N MET A 119 20.69 6.44 3.01
CA MET A 119 19.31 6.46 3.55
C MET A 119 19.27 7.05 4.96
N ARG A 120 20.21 6.67 5.83
CA ARG A 120 20.35 7.25 7.18
C ARG A 120 20.58 8.75 7.13
N LYS A 121 21.48 9.20 6.24
CA LYS A 121 21.74 10.64 6.04
C LYS A 121 20.48 11.36 5.56
N ASN A 122 19.79 10.85 4.54
CA ASN A 122 18.56 11.44 4.03
C ASN A 122 17.48 11.56 5.12
N SER A 123 17.32 10.53 5.95
CA SER A 123 16.38 10.57 7.08
C SER A 123 16.74 11.68 8.07
N VAL A 124 18.02 11.80 8.46
CA VAL A 124 18.49 12.88 9.34
C VAL A 124 18.28 14.24 8.70
N ASP A 125 18.55 14.38 7.40
CA ASP A 125 18.41 15.63 6.68
C ASP A 125 16.93 16.05 6.59
N CYS A 126 15.99 15.12 6.35
CA CYS A 126 14.53 15.38 6.36
C CYS A 126 13.98 15.75 7.74
N TRP A 127 14.57 15.28 8.84
CA TRP A 127 14.21 15.77 10.17
C TRP A 127 14.79 17.15 10.49
N LYS A 128 15.89 17.53 9.85
CA LYS A 128 16.60 18.81 10.09
C LYS A 128 16.17 19.94 9.18
N LYS A 129 15.60 19.61 8.02
CA LYS A 129 15.16 20.54 6.98
C LYS A 129 13.76 20.12 6.55
N GLU A 130 12.93 21.05 6.11
CA GLU A 130 11.69 20.66 5.43
C GLU A 130 12.00 19.65 4.33
N CYS A 131 11.29 18.54 4.35
CA CYS A 131 11.50 17.43 3.43
C CYS A 131 11.18 17.94 2.02
N GLN A 132 12.20 18.11 1.17
CA GLN A 132 12.02 18.25 -0.27
C GLN A 132 12.03 16.82 -0.83
N LEU A 133 10.85 16.21 -0.86
CA LEU A 133 10.60 14.99 -1.62
C LEU A 133 10.43 15.36 -3.10
#